data_AF-A0A961MH12-F1
#
_entry.id   AF-A0A961MH12-F1
#
_cell.length_a   1.000
_cell.length_b   1.000
_cell.length_c   1.000
_cell.angle_alpha   90.00
_cell.angle_beta   90.00
_cell.angle_gamma   90.00
#
_symmetry.space_group_name_H-M   'P 1'
#
loop_
_entity.id
_entity.type
_entity.pdbx_description
1 polymer ?
#
loop_
_entity_poly.entity_id
_entity_poly.type
_entity_poly.pdbx_seq_one_letter_code
_entity_poly.pdbx_strand_id
1 'polypeptide(L)'
;GLEITSPGMISRASPSVGEGQSGRLVYAQIDAPRGFRPGDFVTVRITEPALPDVAMVPATAVDAAGIVLVLDTDDRLRAARVEVVRRQGDMVLIRVPPVLAGSEIVAARNPLLGEGIRVRPQREANAQIPEAPEMVTLDAETRASLIARVEGAVMMPEGVRTRILSQLEQEQVPARLIERLQQGPGGGRQGG
;
A
#
# COMPACT_ATOMS: atom_id res chain seq x y z
N GLY A 1 -3.51 26.04 12.10
CA GLY A 1 -3.24 26.73 10.83
C GLY A 1 -3.81 25.89 9.71
N LEU A 2 -4.25 26.51 8.61
CA LEU A 2 -4.73 25.77 7.43
C LEU A 2 -3.54 25.07 6.77
N GLU A 3 -3.59 23.75 6.65
CA GLU A 3 -2.58 22.98 5.92
C GLU A 3 -2.81 23.17 4.42
N ILE A 4 -1.80 23.67 3.71
CA ILE A 4 -1.84 23.85 2.25
C ILE A 4 -1.11 22.66 1.64
N THR A 5 -1.79 21.89 0.80
CA THR A 5 -1.22 20.74 0.09
C THR A 5 -1.36 20.95 -1.41
N SER A 6 -0.30 20.62 -2.16
CA SER A 6 -0.31 20.66 -3.62
C SER A 6 0.45 19.46 -4.19
N PRO A 7 -0.03 18.84 -5.28
CA PRO A 7 0.72 17.82 -5.98
C PRO A 7 1.99 18.39 -6.62
N GLY A 8 2.97 17.51 -6.81
CA GLY A 8 4.20 17.85 -7.49
C GLY A 8 4.95 16.61 -7.96
N MET A 9 5.96 16.84 -8.78
CA MET A 9 6.81 15.81 -9.35
C MET A 9 8.28 16.09 -9.00
N ILE A 10 9.02 15.04 -8.66
CA ILE A 10 10.48 15.13 -8.54
C ILE A 10 11.05 15.35 -9.94
N SER A 11 11.67 16.50 -10.19
CA SER A 11 12.20 16.88 -11.50
C SER A 11 13.62 16.39 -11.73
N ARG A 12 14.45 16.41 -10.68
CA ARG A 12 15.81 15.87 -10.71
C ARG A 12 16.32 15.61 -9.30
N ALA A 13 17.32 14.75 -9.20
CA ALA A 13 18.10 14.59 -7.99
C ALA A 13 19.58 14.78 -8.30
N SER A 14 20.29 15.49 -7.42
CA SER A 14 21.72 15.77 -7.59
C SER A 14 22.53 14.48 -7.65
N PRO A 15 23.50 14.33 -8.56
CA PRO A 15 24.32 13.12 -8.66
C PRO A 15 25.32 12.98 -7.51
N SER A 16 25.64 14.07 -6.81
CA SER A 16 26.56 14.10 -5.68
C SER A 16 25.84 14.42 -4.37
N VAL A 17 26.33 13.80 -3.29
CA VAL A 17 26.11 14.27 -1.91
C VAL A 17 27.11 15.40 -1.68
N GLY A 18 26.64 16.62 -1.38
CA GLY A 18 27.55 17.73 -1.07
C GLY A 18 28.30 17.46 0.23
N GLU A 19 29.52 17.98 0.38
CA GLU A 19 30.23 17.94 1.67
C GLU A 19 29.34 18.50 2.79
N GLY A 20 29.18 17.73 3.87
CA GLY A 20 28.34 18.11 5.01
C GLY A 20 26.83 17.87 4.83
N GLN A 21 26.37 17.27 3.72
CA GLN A 21 24.96 16.90 3.56
C GLN A 21 24.67 15.49 4.08
N SER A 22 23.67 15.36 4.95
CA SER A 22 23.04 14.07 5.28
C SER A 22 22.03 13.73 4.17
N GLY A 23 22.53 13.26 3.02
CA GLY A 23 21.70 12.78 1.92
C GLY A 23 21.87 13.55 0.60
N ARG A 24 20.91 13.33 -0.31
CA ARG A 24 20.95 13.81 -1.69
C ARG A 24 19.98 14.96 -1.89
N LEU A 25 20.43 16.03 -2.54
CA LEU A 25 19.57 17.14 -2.91
C LEU A 25 18.57 16.71 -4.00
N VAL A 26 17.28 16.87 -3.73
CA VAL A 26 16.19 16.58 -4.65
C VAL A 26 15.48 17.89 -5.01
N TYR A 27 15.21 18.08 -6.29
CA TYR A 27 14.41 19.18 -6.80
C TYR A 27 13.03 18.63 -7.18
N ALA A 28 11.98 19.29 -6.70
CA ALA A 28 10.60 18.97 -7.03
C ALA A 28 9.92 20.20 -7.64
N GLN A 29 9.07 19.97 -8.63
CA GLN A 29 8.19 20.96 -9.21
C GLN A 29 6.81 20.82 -8.58
N ILE A 30 6.22 21.93 -8.14
CA ILE A 30 4.85 21.97 -7.65
C ILE A 30 3.95 22.27 -8.84
N ASP A 31 2.99 21.41 -9.13
CA ASP A 31 2.15 21.51 -10.33
C ASP A 31 1.12 22.64 -10.21
N ALA A 32 0.62 22.88 -8.98
CA ALA A 32 -0.36 23.91 -8.70
C ALA A 32 -0.01 24.66 -7.39
N PRO A 33 0.91 25.64 -7.40
CA PRO A 33 1.45 26.27 -6.18
C PRO A 33 0.46 27.26 -5.50
N ARG A 34 -0.81 26.86 -5.36
CA ARG A 34 -1.85 27.66 -4.72
C ARG A 34 -1.47 27.92 -3.26
N GLY A 35 -1.15 29.19 -2.95
CA GLY A 35 -0.85 29.63 -1.59
C GLY A 35 0.60 29.46 -1.14
N PHE A 36 1.45 28.79 -1.92
CA PHE A 36 2.89 28.70 -1.63
C PHE A 36 3.61 29.97 -2.08
N ARG A 37 4.58 30.42 -1.27
CA ARG A 37 5.46 31.55 -1.55
C ARG A 37 6.92 31.11 -1.49
N PRO A 38 7.83 31.79 -2.22
CA PRO A 38 9.26 31.58 -2.06
C PRO A 38 9.68 31.84 -0.59
N GLY A 39 10.44 30.89 -0.03
CA GLY A 39 10.87 30.95 1.37
C GLY A 39 9.98 30.16 2.34
N ASP A 40 8.84 29.62 1.90
CA ASP A 40 8.02 28.76 2.74
C ASP A 40 8.75 27.44 3.07
N PHE A 41 8.67 27.03 4.33
CA PHE A 41 9.06 25.68 4.75
C PHE A 41 7.93 24.71 4.41
N VAL A 42 8.26 23.64 3.69
CA VAL A 42 7.28 22.65 3.23
C VAL A 42 7.67 21.25 3.69
N THR A 43 6.68 20.40 3.94
CA THR A 43 6.89 18.96 4.12
C THR A 43 6.62 18.26 2.80
N VAL A 44 7.61 17.52 2.29
CA VAL A 44 7.47 16.74 1.06
C VAL A 44 7.09 15.32 1.42
N ARG A 45 5.97 14.84 0.87
CA ARG A 45 5.54 13.44 0.95
C ARG A 45 5.74 12.80 -0.41
N ILE A 46 6.61 11.80 -0.49
CA ILE A 46 6.94 11.11 -1.74
C ILE A 46 6.20 9.77 -1.77
N THR A 47 5.43 9.54 -2.83
CA THR A 47 4.83 8.22 -3.10
C THR A 47 5.85 7.34 -3.80
N GLU A 48 6.23 6.25 -3.15
CA GLU A 48 7.08 5.22 -3.75
C GLU A 48 6.23 4.16 -4.46
N PRO A 49 6.76 3.44 -5.46
CA PRO A 49 6.09 2.29 -6.05
C PRO A 49 5.67 1.27 -4.98
N ALA A 50 4.49 0.67 -5.16
CA ALA A 50 4.03 -0.39 -4.27
C ALA A 50 5.01 -1.56 -4.31
N LEU A 51 5.38 -2.06 -3.13
CA LEU A 51 6.21 -3.25 -3.00
C LEU A 51 5.31 -4.49 -3.06
N PRO A 52 5.52 -5.41 -4.01
CA PRO A 52 4.80 -6.68 -4.03
C PRO A 52 5.36 -7.65 -2.98
N ASP A 53 4.53 -8.60 -2.56
CA ASP A 53 4.89 -9.74 -1.71
C ASP A 53 5.55 -9.33 -0.38
N VAL A 54 5.05 -8.25 0.22
CA VAL A 54 5.49 -7.79 1.55
C VAL A 54 4.33 -7.72 2.52
N ALA A 55 4.64 -8.01 3.78
CA ALA A 55 3.75 -7.75 4.91
C ALA A 55 4.38 -6.70 5.82
N MET A 56 3.56 -5.78 6.30
CA MET A 56 3.95 -4.83 7.33
C MET A 56 3.63 -5.46 8.69
N VAL A 57 4.65 -5.69 9.51
CA VAL A 57 4.53 -6.29 10.83
C VAL A 57 5.19 -5.40 11.88
N PRO A 58 4.83 -5.49 13.16
CA PRO A 58 5.56 -4.79 14.22
C PRO A 58 7.03 -5.19 14.25
N ALA A 59 7.91 -4.26 14.57
CA ALA A 59 9.35 -4.52 14.68
C ALA A 59 9.67 -5.62 15.71
N THR A 60 8.82 -5.79 16.73
CA THR A 60 8.89 -6.82 17.77
C THR A 60 8.58 -8.23 17.28
N ALA A 61 8.04 -8.40 16.07
CA ALA A 61 7.75 -9.71 15.49
C ALA A 61 9.01 -10.38 14.91
N VAL A 62 10.04 -9.60 14.56
CA VAL A 62 11.25 -10.07 13.87
C VAL A 62 12.46 -9.92 14.78
N ASP A 63 13.23 -10.99 14.98
CA ASP A 63 14.49 -10.88 15.74
C ASP A 63 15.65 -10.31 14.92
N ALA A 64 16.81 -10.16 15.57
CA ALA A 64 18.04 -9.68 14.96
C ALA A 64 18.57 -10.60 13.83
N ALA A 65 18.17 -11.87 13.80
CA ALA A 65 18.56 -12.83 12.77
C ALA A 65 17.58 -12.88 11.58
N GLY A 66 16.48 -12.12 11.64
CA GLY A 66 15.42 -12.12 10.62
C GLY A 66 14.47 -13.31 10.75
N ILE A 67 14.27 -13.84 11.96
CA ILE A 67 13.34 -14.94 12.22
C ILE A 67 12.04 -14.39 12.81
N VAL A 68 10.93 -14.93 12.34
CA VAL A 68 9.57 -14.74 12.86
C VAL A 68 9.04 -16.05 13.45
N LEU A 69 8.08 -15.97 14.38
CA LEU A 69 7.32 -17.14 14.84
C LEU A 69 5.98 -17.17 14.13
N VAL A 70 5.73 -18.26 13.43
CA VAL A 70 4.51 -18.52 12.67
C VAL A 70 3.67 -19.52 13.45
N LEU A 71 2.38 -19.25 13.59
CA LEU A 71 1.44 -20.18 14.18
C LEU A 71 1.04 -21.25 13.15
N ASP A 72 1.13 -22.52 13.54
CA ASP A 72 0.64 -23.64 12.73
C ASP A 72 -0.81 -24.01 13.07
N THR A 73 -1.32 -25.06 12.42
CA THR A 73 -2.69 -25.56 12.61
C THR A 73 -2.94 -26.23 13.96
N ASP A 74 -1.89 -26.61 14.68
CA ASP A 74 -1.96 -27.27 15.99
C ASP A 74 -1.74 -26.26 17.16
N ASP A 75 -1.86 -24.96 16.85
CA ASP A 75 -1.54 -23.84 17.73
C ASP A 75 -0.09 -23.87 18.26
N ARG A 76 0.84 -24.42 17.49
CA ARG A 76 2.28 -24.44 17.81
C ARG A 76 3.05 -23.42 16.98
N LEU A 77 4.07 -22.87 17.62
CA LEU A 77 4.95 -21.89 16.99
C LEU A 77 6.06 -22.58 16.21
N ARG A 78 6.25 -22.14 14.97
CA ARG A 78 7.37 -22.55 14.11
C ARG A 78 8.24 -21.35 13.77
N ALA A 79 9.55 -21.52 13.83
CA ALA A 79 10.47 -20.50 13.37
C ALA A 79 10.49 -20.44 11.84
N ALA A 80 10.38 -19.25 11.27
CA ALA A 80 10.54 -19.03 9.83
C ALA A 80 11.48 -17.85 9.58
N ARG A 81 12.41 -18.01 8.64
CA ARG A 81 13.31 -16.93 8.23
C ARG A 81 12.63 -16.05 7.18
N VAL A 82 12.71 -14.74 7.37
CA VAL A 82 12.18 -13.73 6.47
C VAL A 82 13.24 -12.70 6.12
N GLU A 83 13.09 -12.07 4.97
CA GLU A 83 13.90 -10.93 4.57
C GLU A 83 13.23 -9.64 5.02
N VAL A 84 13.95 -8.78 5.75
CA VAL A 84 13.45 -7.44 6.10
C VAL A 84 13.77 -6.49 4.95
N VAL A 85 12.74 -6.06 4.23
CA VAL A 85 12.85 -5.16 3.08
C VAL A 85 13.04 -3.71 3.54
N ARG A 86 12.34 -3.32 4.62
CA ARG A 86 12.42 -1.95 5.14
C ARG A 86 12.05 -1.89 6.62
N ARG A 87 12.63 -0.93 7.34
CA ARG A 87 12.27 -0.59 8.72
C ARG A 87 11.74 0.85 8.76
N GLN A 88 10.61 1.04 9.40
CA GLN A 88 9.89 2.32 9.48
C GLN A 88 9.38 2.53 10.91
N GLY A 89 10.21 3.12 11.76
CA GLY A 89 9.88 3.28 13.19
C GLY A 89 9.60 1.93 13.84
N ASP A 90 8.39 1.77 14.37
CA ASP A 90 7.94 0.57 15.08
C ASP A 90 7.39 -0.53 14.16
N MET A 91 7.33 -0.28 12.85
CA MET A 91 6.89 -1.25 11.85
C MET A 91 8.03 -1.64 10.93
N VAL A 92 7.99 -2.89 10.45
CA VAL A 92 8.94 -3.43 9.49
C VAL A 92 8.19 -4.10 8.34
N LEU A 93 8.69 -3.90 7.13
CA LEU A 93 8.20 -4.60 5.95
C LEU A 93 9.07 -5.85 5.75
N ILE A 94 8.43 -7.02 5.80
CA ILE A 94 9.08 -8.31 5.55
C ILE A 94 8.62 -8.87 4.21
N ARG A 95 9.51 -9.55 3.50
CA ARG A 95 9.14 -10.32 2.30
C ARG A 95 8.39 -11.57 2.71
N VAL A 96 7.24 -11.81 2.07
CA VAL A 96 6.37 -12.95 2.33
C VAL A 96 6.57 -13.98 1.22
N PRO A 97 7.35 -15.05 1.44
CA PRO A 97 7.40 -16.15 0.49
C PRO A 97 6.02 -16.84 0.43
N PRO A 98 5.67 -17.54 -0.67
CA PRO A 98 4.38 -18.20 -0.82
C PRO A 98 4.02 -19.17 0.32
N VAL A 99 5.03 -19.80 0.94
CA VAL A 99 4.87 -20.71 2.08
C VAL A 99 4.38 -20.02 3.37
N LEU A 100 4.50 -18.69 3.46
CA LEU A 100 4.02 -17.89 4.60
C LEU A 100 2.77 -17.07 4.26
N ALA A 101 2.27 -17.14 3.03
CA ALA A 101 1.06 -16.43 2.64
C ALA A 101 -0.14 -16.94 3.45
N GLY A 102 -0.92 -16.01 4.03
CA GLY A 102 -2.07 -16.33 4.87
C GLY A 102 -1.72 -16.92 6.25
N SER A 103 -0.44 -17.04 6.60
CA SER A 103 -0.03 -17.55 7.91
C SER A 103 -0.13 -16.47 8.99
N GLU A 104 -0.50 -16.86 10.21
CA GLU A 104 -0.48 -15.96 11.37
C GLU A 104 0.95 -15.86 11.93
N ILE A 105 1.42 -14.63 12.19
CA ILE A 105 2.74 -14.35 12.77
C ILE A 105 2.56 -13.72 14.15
N VAL A 106 3.39 -14.12 15.11
CA VAL A 106 3.41 -13.51 16.45
C VAL A 106 3.88 -12.06 16.37
N ALA A 107 3.01 -11.12 16.75
CA ALA A 107 3.29 -9.68 16.71
C ALA A 107 4.37 -9.22 17.71
N ALA A 108 4.43 -9.84 18.89
CA ALA A 108 5.39 -9.51 19.93
C ALA A 108 6.03 -10.77 20.50
N ARG A 109 7.33 -10.95 20.23
CA ARG A 109 8.10 -12.06 20.81
C ARG A 109 8.41 -11.77 22.28
N ASN A 110 7.71 -12.44 23.19
CA ASN A 110 8.19 -12.59 24.57
C ASN A 110 9.42 -13.51 24.54
N PRO A 111 10.51 -13.23 25.29
CA PRO A 111 11.69 -14.11 25.38
C PRO A 111 11.39 -15.60 25.67
N LEU A 112 10.23 -15.90 26.25
CA LEU A 112 9.78 -17.26 26.53
C LEU A 112 9.13 -17.97 25.33
N LEU A 113 8.85 -17.25 24.24
CA LEU A 113 8.27 -17.81 23.01
C LEU A 113 9.37 -18.29 22.07
N GLY A 114 9.35 -19.57 21.75
CA GLY A 114 10.29 -20.24 20.87
C GLY A 114 9.58 -21.28 20.00
N GLU A 115 10.36 -21.92 19.15
CA GLU A 115 9.88 -22.99 18.28
C GLU A 115 9.34 -24.18 19.08
N GLY A 116 8.27 -24.79 18.57
CA GLY A 116 7.59 -25.96 19.14
C GLY A 116 6.65 -25.66 20.30
N ILE A 117 6.62 -24.42 20.81
CA ILE A 117 5.75 -24.03 21.92
C ILE A 117 4.31 -23.95 21.45
N ARG A 118 3.42 -24.65 22.16
CA ARG A 118 1.98 -24.51 21.98
C ARG A 118 1.51 -23.25 22.68
N VAL A 119 0.79 -22.40 21.97
CA VAL A 119 0.25 -21.15 22.50
C VAL A 119 -1.26 -21.12 22.41
N ARG A 120 -1.88 -20.20 23.13
CA ARG A 120 -3.27 -19.83 22.90
C ARG A 120 -3.25 -18.45 22.26
N PRO A 121 -3.47 -18.33 20.93
CA PRO A 121 -3.32 -17.05 20.24
C PRO A 121 -4.32 -16.04 20.77
N GLN A 122 -3.82 -14.85 21.12
CA GLN A 122 -4.65 -13.67 21.35
C GLN A 122 -4.73 -12.89 20.05
N ARG A 123 -5.81 -13.12 19.30
CA ARG A 123 -6.08 -12.38 18.07
C ARG A 123 -6.60 -11.01 18.45
N GLU A 124 -5.96 -9.95 17.97
CA GLU A 124 -6.55 -8.62 18.05
C GLU A 124 -7.82 -8.62 17.20
N ALA A 125 -8.96 -8.28 17.82
CA ALA A 125 -10.27 -8.29 17.16
C ALA A 125 -10.37 -7.32 15.95
N ASN A 126 -9.35 -6.47 15.77
CA ASN A 126 -9.26 -5.46 14.73
C ASN A 126 -8.08 -5.66 13.76
N ALA A 127 -7.48 -6.86 13.70
CA ALA A 127 -6.56 -7.20 12.62
C ALA A 127 -7.36 -7.35 11.32
N GLN A 128 -7.71 -6.20 10.71
CA GLN A 128 -8.30 -6.14 9.38
C GLN A 128 -7.25 -6.62 8.40
N ILE A 129 -7.36 -7.89 8.01
CA ILE A 129 -6.72 -8.38 6.79
C ILE A 129 -7.26 -7.46 5.69
N PRO A 130 -6.42 -6.66 5.02
CA PRO A 130 -6.88 -5.92 3.86
C PRO A 130 -7.35 -6.98 2.87
N GLU A 131 -8.65 -7.04 2.61
CA GLU A 131 -9.19 -7.93 1.59
C GLU A 131 -8.40 -7.67 0.31
N ALA A 132 -7.80 -8.74 -0.23
CA ALA A 132 -7.19 -8.69 -1.54
C ALA A 132 -8.24 -8.10 -2.50
N PRO A 133 -7.87 -7.17 -3.38
CA PRO A 133 -8.83 -6.58 -4.29
C PRO A 133 -9.51 -7.70 -5.07
N GLU A 134 -10.82 -7.89 -4.85
CA GLU A 134 -11.58 -8.92 -5.55
C GLU A 134 -11.52 -8.61 -7.05
N MET A 135 -10.84 -9.49 -7.78
CA MET A 135 -10.73 -9.41 -9.22
C MET A 135 -11.93 -10.13 -9.82
N VAL A 136 -12.74 -9.40 -10.59
CA VAL A 136 -13.97 -9.92 -11.21
C VAL A 136 -13.76 -10.00 -12.72
N THR A 137 -14.16 -11.13 -13.31
CA THR A 137 -14.24 -11.27 -14.77
C THR A 137 -15.51 -10.57 -15.26
N LEU A 138 -15.34 -9.55 -16.09
CA LEU A 138 -16.47 -8.84 -16.71
C LEU A 138 -16.94 -9.59 -17.96
N ASP A 139 -18.24 -9.87 -18.02
CA ASP A 139 -18.93 -10.27 -19.24
C ASP A 139 -18.87 -9.15 -20.30
N ALA A 140 -18.95 -9.54 -21.58
CA ALA A 140 -18.76 -8.62 -22.69
C ALA A 140 -19.81 -7.49 -22.74
N GLU A 141 -21.04 -7.77 -22.31
CA GLU A 141 -22.15 -6.82 -22.32
C GLU A 141 -21.98 -5.74 -21.23
N THR A 142 -21.70 -6.16 -19.99
CA THR A 142 -21.43 -5.21 -18.90
C THR A 142 -20.20 -4.36 -19.19
N ARG A 143 -19.14 -4.95 -19.78
CA ARG A 143 -17.93 -4.22 -20.17
C ARG A 143 -18.22 -3.10 -21.17
N ALA A 144 -18.99 -3.38 -22.22
CA ALA A 144 -19.37 -2.38 -23.21
C ALA A 144 -20.15 -1.22 -22.59
N SER A 145 -21.05 -1.52 -21.63
CA SER A 145 -21.83 -0.49 -20.93
C SER A 145 -20.96 0.44 -20.08
N LEU A 146 -19.91 -0.10 -19.44
CA LEU A 146 -18.99 0.68 -18.61
C LEU A 146 -18.06 1.55 -19.46
N ILE A 147 -17.56 1.03 -20.58
CA ILE A 147 -16.73 1.76 -21.55
C ILE A 147 -17.51 2.96 -22.10
N ALA A 148 -18.73 2.74 -22.61
CA ALA A 148 -19.57 3.80 -23.16
C ALA A 148 -19.85 4.92 -22.15
N ARG A 149 -20.00 4.56 -20.86
CA ARG A 149 -20.18 5.57 -19.79
C ARG A 149 -18.91 6.36 -19.49
N VAL A 150 -17.75 5.72 -19.51
CA VAL A 150 -16.46 6.40 -19.31
C VAL A 150 -16.15 7.36 -20.48
N GLU A 151 -16.53 6.98 -21.70
CA GLU A 151 -16.45 7.84 -22.89
C GLU A 151 -17.43 9.03 -22.82
N GLY A 152 -18.66 8.80 -22.35
CA GLY A 152 -19.68 9.84 -22.16
C GLY A 152 -19.46 10.78 -20.97
N ALA A 153 -18.48 10.51 -20.11
CA ALA A 153 -18.21 11.33 -18.92
C ALA A 153 -17.45 12.62 -19.26
N VAL A 154 -18.21 13.72 -19.43
CA VAL A 154 -17.70 15.06 -19.77
C VAL A 154 -16.83 15.67 -18.65
N MET A 155 -17.07 15.31 -17.39
CA MET A 155 -16.36 15.84 -16.22
C MET A 155 -15.03 15.10 -15.91
N MET A 156 -14.57 14.21 -16.78
CA MET A 156 -13.39 13.36 -16.52
C MET A 156 -12.15 13.83 -17.31
N PRO A 157 -10.99 14.05 -16.66
CA PRO A 157 -9.75 14.40 -17.37
C PRO A 157 -9.28 13.27 -18.29
N GLU A 158 -8.75 13.60 -19.48
CA GLU A 158 -8.36 12.62 -20.50
C GLU A 158 -7.36 11.58 -19.99
N GLY A 159 -6.33 11.98 -19.25
CA GLY A 159 -5.35 11.05 -18.68
C GLY A 159 -5.94 10.03 -17.71
N VAL A 160 -7.05 10.38 -17.04
CA VAL A 160 -7.78 9.45 -16.16
C VAL A 160 -8.67 8.53 -17.00
N ARG A 161 -9.34 9.05 -18.02
CA ARG A 161 -10.18 8.27 -18.95
C ARG A 161 -9.36 7.16 -19.61
N THR A 162 -8.21 7.49 -20.19
CA THR A 162 -7.33 6.52 -20.87
C THR A 162 -6.87 5.42 -19.94
N ARG A 163 -6.59 5.75 -18.67
CA ARG A 163 -6.17 4.77 -17.65
C ARG A 163 -7.29 3.82 -17.26
N ILE A 164 -8.53 4.30 -17.20
CA ILE A 164 -9.69 3.48 -16.84
C ILE A 164 -10.08 2.56 -18.00
N LEU A 165 -10.05 3.07 -19.24
CA LEU A 165 -10.31 2.26 -20.42
C LEU A 165 -9.32 1.10 -20.54
N SER A 166 -8.02 1.35 -20.35
CA SER A 166 -7.01 0.28 -20.39
C SER A 166 -7.14 -0.74 -19.25
N GLN A 167 -7.79 -0.38 -18.14
CA GLN A 167 -8.13 -1.32 -17.06
C GLN A 167 -9.37 -2.14 -17.37
N LEU A 168 -10.39 -1.57 -18.03
CA LEU A 168 -11.61 -2.28 -18.44
C LEU A 168 -11.37 -3.25 -19.62
N GLU A 169 -10.31 -3.06 -20.39
CA GLU A 169 -9.88 -3.97 -21.45
C GLU A 169 -9.27 -5.27 -20.92
N GLN A 170 -8.79 -5.28 -19.67
CA GLN A 170 -8.20 -6.46 -19.05
C GLN A 170 -9.26 -7.55 -18.79
N GLU A 171 -8.83 -8.81 -18.76
CA GLU A 171 -9.71 -9.96 -18.53
C GLU A 171 -10.30 -9.95 -17.11
N GLN A 172 -9.54 -9.44 -16.14
CA GLN A 172 -9.93 -9.33 -14.74
C GLN A 172 -9.82 -7.87 -14.29
N VAL A 173 -10.89 -7.35 -13.71
CA VAL A 173 -10.99 -5.96 -13.28
C VAL A 173 -11.31 -5.89 -11.79
N PRO A 174 -10.71 -4.98 -11.01
CA PRO A 174 -11.03 -4.85 -9.59
C PRO A 174 -12.50 -4.48 -9.36
N ALA A 175 -13.21 -5.20 -8.48
CA ALA A 175 -14.61 -4.94 -8.14
C ALA A 175 -14.86 -3.48 -7.73
N ARG A 176 -13.95 -2.90 -6.95
CA ARG A 176 -14.01 -1.50 -6.52
C ARG A 176 -13.96 -0.48 -7.67
N LEU A 177 -13.38 -0.84 -8.82
CA LEU A 177 -13.40 0.02 -10.01
C LEU A 177 -14.77 -0.04 -10.67
N ILE A 178 -15.34 -1.25 -10.79
CA ILE A 178 -16.67 -1.49 -11.36
C ILE A 178 -17.73 -0.75 -10.55
N GLU A 179 -17.75 -0.92 -9.23
CA GLU A 179 -18.69 -0.25 -8.32
C GLU A 179 -18.61 1.27 -8.43
N ARG A 180 -17.40 1.82 -8.49
CA ARG A 180 -17.19 3.27 -8.59
C ARG A 180 -17.72 3.82 -9.91
N LEU A 181 -17.51 3.10 -11.01
CA LEU A 181 -18.07 3.46 -12.30
C LEU A 181 -19.60 3.37 -12.24
N GLN A 182 -20.15 2.32 -11.61
CA GLN A 182 -21.58 2.12 -11.35
C GLN A 182 -22.24 3.27 -10.59
N GLN A 183 -21.63 3.71 -9.48
CA GLN A 183 -22.17 4.72 -8.58
C GLN A 183 -22.00 6.18 -9.07
N GLY A 184 -21.20 6.41 -10.12
CA GLY A 184 -21.02 7.72 -10.74
C GLY A 184 -20.19 8.72 -9.90
N PRO A 185 -19.83 9.89 -10.48
CA PRO A 185 -19.03 10.91 -9.82
C PRO A 185 -19.88 11.65 -8.75
N GLY A 186 -20.11 10.99 -7.62
CA GLY A 186 -20.92 11.55 -6.53
C GLY A 186 -21.26 10.56 -5.40
N GLY A 187 -21.09 9.25 -5.60
CA GLY A 187 -21.35 8.22 -4.60
C GLY A 187 -20.21 8.05 -3.58
N GLY A 188 -19.93 9.07 -2.78
CA GLY A 188 -18.87 9.04 -1.78
C GLY A 188 -19.36 9.24 -0.36
N ARG A 189 -20.37 8.48 0.10
CA ARG A 189 -20.73 8.36 1.52
C ARG A 189 -21.57 7.09 1.79
N GLN A 190 -20.95 6.00 2.25
CA GLN A 190 -21.39 5.28 3.46
C GLN A 190 -20.44 4.12 3.84
N GLY A 191 -20.30 3.92 5.15
CA GLY A 191 -19.66 2.78 5.81
C GLY A 191 -18.26 3.13 6.32
N GLY A 192 -17.97 3.24 7.61
CA GLY A 192 -18.60 2.62 8.78
C GLY A 192 -17.51 1.92 9.55
#